data_AF-A0A4Y2GNM0-F1
#
_entry.id   AF-A0A4Y2GNM0-F1
#
_cell.length_a   1.000
_cell.length_b   1.000
_cell.length_c   1.000
_cell.angle_alpha   90.00
_cell.angle_beta   90.00
_cell.angle_gamma   90.00
#
_symmetry.space_group_name_H-M   'P 1'
#
loop_
_entity.id
_entity.type
_entity.pdbx_description
1 polymer ?
#
loop_
_entity_poly.entity_id
_entity_poly.type
_entity_poly.pdbx_seq_one_letter_code
_entity_poly.pdbx_strand_id
1 'polypeptide(L)'
;MLPVDGRQLVKRGRRVVETEEERSHRFSTMAQRGQDKLAEEAEEQRNSRLSDMAQRGQERRAEETEEQRNRRLAVMAQRGQERRAEETEEQRNSRLAVMAQRGQRRRAEETDEQRNSRLAVMGQRSQQRRAEETEEQRNSRLSAMLQHARERRLNVIEGQNHHQIQTFYVSRTVLYPIVEEHNCGEMDNLCLKCGGLYFQDEKNTRGIYTHCCHNGNIIEHDSVYPVEMKRIDRWLR
;
A
#
# COMPACT_ATOMS: atom_id res chain seq x y z
N MET A 1 25.21 -45.34 59.17
CA MET A 1 25.98 -45.06 57.94
C MET A 1 25.33 -45.85 56.81
N LEU A 2 24.63 -45.17 55.89
CA LEU A 2 24.07 -45.84 54.70
C LEU A 2 25.22 -46.10 53.70
N PRO A 3 25.27 -47.27 53.04
CA PRO A 3 26.34 -47.57 52.09
C PRO A 3 26.24 -46.63 50.88
N VAL A 4 27.28 -45.85 50.63
CA VAL A 4 27.40 -45.06 49.40
C VAL A 4 27.68 -46.01 48.25
N ASP A 5 26.74 -46.10 47.33
CA ASP A 5 26.74 -47.01 46.20
C ASP A 5 27.93 -46.71 45.26
N GLY A 6 28.98 -47.55 45.31
CA GLY A 6 30.27 -47.32 44.65
C GLY A 6 30.18 -47.08 43.13
N ARG A 7 29.11 -47.56 42.48
CA ARG A 7 28.82 -47.28 41.06
C ARG A 7 28.52 -45.80 40.79
N GLN A 8 27.92 -45.08 41.73
CA GLN A 8 27.63 -43.66 41.58
C GLN A 8 28.90 -42.80 41.68
N LEU A 9 29.87 -43.22 42.51
CA LEU A 9 31.16 -42.56 42.65
C LEU A 9 32.00 -42.73 41.37
N VAL A 10 32.03 -43.91 40.77
CA VAL A 10 32.73 -44.15 39.49
C VAL A 10 32.12 -43.33 38.34
N LYS A 11 30.78 -43.26 38.26
CA LYS A 11 30.08 -42.42 37.25
C LYS A 11 30.26 -40.92 37.50
N ARG A 12 30.46 -40.48 38.75
CA ARG A 12 30.80 -39.09 39.08
C ARG A 12 32.25 -38.78 38.74
N GLY A 13 33.19 -39.64 39.10
CA GLY A 13 34.61 -39.49 38.77
C GLY A 13 34.86 -39.45 37.25
N ARG A 14 34.21 -40.33 36.48
CA ARG A 14 34.31 -40.33 35.01
C ARG A 14 33.74 -39.06 34.36
N ARG A 15 32.79 -38.37 34.99
CA ARG A 15 32.25 -37.08 34.53
C ARG A 15 33.14 -35.87 34.87
N VAL A 16 34.09 -36.02 35.78
CA VAL A 16 35.04 -34.95 36.13
C VAL A 16 36.21 -34.93 35.15
N VAL A 17 36.52 -36.07 34.53
CA VAL A 17 37.64 -36.25 33.59
C VAL A 17 37.15 -36.42 32.14
N GLU A 18 35.84 -36.28 31.88
CA GLU A 18 35.29 -36.40 30.52
C GLU A 18 35.80 -35.26 29.63
N THR A 19 36.17 -35.59 28.39
CA THR A 19 36.51 -34.57 27.39
C THR A 19 35.25 -33.84 26.94
N GLU A 20 35.39 -32.65 26.33
CA GLU A 20 34.23 -31.92 25.81
C GLU A 20 33.51 -32.70 24.69
N GLU A 21 34.23 -33.53 23.92
CA GLU A 21 33.65 -34.42 22.92
C GLU A 21 32.83 -35.55 23.55
N GLU A 22 33.38 -36.23 24.56
CA GLU A 22 32.67 -37.28 25.29
C GLU A 22 31.42 -36.73 26.00
N ARG A 23 31.54 -35.52 26.57
CA ARG A 23 30.46 -34.78 27.20
C ARG A 23 29.38 -34.39 26.20
N SER A 24 29.77 -33.84 25.05
CA SER A 24 28.88 -33.45 23.95
C SER A 24 28.12 -34.67 23.41
N HIS A 25 28.82 -35.78 23.15
CA HIS A 25 28.21 -37.03 22.71
C HIS A 25 27.21 -37.58 23.75
N ARG A 26 27.56 -37.51 25.04
CA ARG A 26 26.68 -37.93 26.14
C ARG A 26 25.41 -37.06 26.20
N PHE A 27 25.54 -35.73 26.07
CA PHE A 27 24.38 -34.83 26.01
C PHE A 27 23.53 -35.06 24.75
N SER A 28 24.15 -35.28 23.60
CA SER A 28 23.46 -35.62 22.34
C SER A 28 22.63 -36.89 22.50
N THR A 29 23.22 -37.96 23.03
CA THR A 29 22.50 -39.23 23.28
C THR A 29 21.33 -39.05 24.26
N MET A 30 21.50 -38.24 25.31
CA MET A 30 20.42 -37.96 26.26
C MET A 30 19.30 -37.11 25.64
N ALA A 31 19.66 -36.13 24.80
CA ALA A 31 18.70 -35.30 24.08
C ALA A 31 17.88 -36.13 23.09
N GLN A 32 18.53 -37.02 22.33
CA GLN A 32 17.86 -37.93 21.39
C GLN A 32 16.85 -38.82 22.11
N ARG A 33 17.27 -39.51 23.18
CA ARG A 33 16.35 -40.32 23.99
C ARG A 33 15.19 -39.52 24.59
N GLY A 34 15.42 -38.24 24.88
CA GLY A 34 14.38 -37.33 25.32
C GLY A 34 13.37 -37.04 24.21
N GLN A 35 13.85 -36.78 22.99
CA GLN A 35 13.00 -36.56 21.82
C GLN A 35 12.18 -37.80 21.48
N ASP A 36 12.79 -38.99 21.49
CA ASP A 36 12.10 -40.25 21.18
C ASP A 36 10.93 -40.48 22.15
N LYS A 37 11.16 -40.28 23.46
CA LYS A 37 10.11 -40.35 24.48
C LYS A 37 9.00 -39.33 24.29
N LEU A 38 9.33 -38.12 23.83
CA LEU A 38 8.35 -37.07 23.56
C LEU A 38 7.55 -37.34 22.28
N ALA A 39 8.15 -38.03 21.31
CA ALA A 39 7.49 -38.41 20.07
C ALA A 39 6.49 -39.57 20.29
N GLU A 40 6.81 -40.47 21.21
CA GLU A 40 5.95 -41.60 21.61
C GLU A 40 4.93 -41.23 22.71
N GLU A 41 4.94 -39.98 23.20
CA GLU A 41 4.08 -39.52 24.29
C GLU A 41 2.61 -39.50 23.87
N ALA A 42 1.73 -40.15 24.65
CA ALA A 42 0.30 -40.07 24.44
C ALA A 42 -0.23 -38.65 24.71
N GLU A 43 -1.32 -38.26 24.06
CA GLU A 43 -1.86 -36.90 24.15
C GLU A 43 -2.22 -36.48 25.59
N GLU A 44 -2.79 -37.40 26.38
CA GLU A 44 -3.12 -37.15 27.79
C GLU A 44 -1.87 -36.89 28.64
N GLN A 45 -0.82 -37.69 28.46
CA GLN A 45 0.46 -37.51 29.15
C GLN A 45 1.11 -36.18 28.75
N ARG A 46 1.07 -35.85 27.45
CA ARG A 46 1.56 -34.58 26.92
C ARG A 46 0.82 -33.39 27.53
N ASN A 47 -0.51 -33.45 27.60
CA ASN A 47 -1.33 -32.40 28.20
C ASN A 47 -1.05 -32.24 29.69
N SER A 48 -0.95 -33.33 30.44
CA SER A 48 -0.55 -33.31 31.86
C SER A 48 0.81 -32.67 32.04
N ARG A 49 1.82 -33.08 31.26
CA ARG A 49 3.17 -32.53 31.32
C ARG A 49 3.22 -31.04 30.98
N LEU A 50 2.48 -30.61 29.95
CA LEU A 50 2.36 -29.19 29.58
C LEU A 50 1.68 -28.38 30.70
N SER A 51 0.63 -28.93 31.32
CA SER A 51 -0.05 -28.32 32.47
C SER A 51 0.89 -28.15 33.66
N ASP A 52 1.62 -29.19 34.04
CA ASP A 52 2.59 -29.15 35.15
C ASP A 52 3.74 -28.16 34.90
N MET A 53 4.18 -28.02 33.64
CA MET A 53 5.19 -27.02 33.26
C MET A 53 4.62 -25.60 33.30
N ALA A 54 3.36 -25.41 32.87
CA ALA A 54 2.69 -24.13 32.93
C ALA A 54 2.48 -23.68 34.38
N GLN A 55 2.02 -24.58 35.26
CA GLN A 55 1.82 -24.33 36.69
C GLN A 55 3.14 -23.94 37.37
N ARG A 56 4.19 -24.76 37.24
CA ARG A 56 5.52 -24.41 37.78
C ARG A 56 6.06 -23.09 37.23
N GLY A 57 5.74 -22.76 35.98
CA GLY A 57 6.06 -21.48 35.38
C GLY A 57 5.28 -20.29 35.95
N GLN A 58 4.05 -20.51 36.42
CA GLN A 58 3.25 -19.50 37.12
C GLN A 58 3.74 -19.31 38.55
N GLU A 59 3.98 -20.39 39.30
CA GLU A 59 4.50 -20.37 40.67
C GLU A 59 5.82 -19.59 40.74
N ARG A 60 6.79 -19.91 39.88
CA ARG A 60 8.06 -19.15 39.81
C ARG A 60 7.86 -17.67 39.51
N ARG A 61 6.86 -17.31 38.68
CA ARG A 61 6.55 -15.91 38.34
C ARG A 61 5.83 -15.17 39.46
N ALA A 62 5.08 -15.88 40.29
CA ALA A 62 4.41 -15.31 41.46
C ALA A 62 5.42 -14.97 42.57
N GLU A 63 6.50 -15.74 42.67
CA GLU A 63 7.57 -15.56 43.66
C GLU A 63 8.74 -14.66 43.15
N GLU A 64 8.68 -14.17 41.92
CA GLU A 64 9.72 -13.30 41.35
C GLU A 64 9.83 -11.98 42.13
N THR A 65 11.06 -11.59 42.47
CA THR A 65 11.31 -10.22 42.94
C THR A 65 11.17 -9.21 41.79
N GLU A 66 10.94 -7.94 42.11
CA GLU A 66 10.79 -6.90 41.08
C GLU A 66 12.04 -6.77 40.20
N GLU A 67 13.25 -6.96 40.76
CA GLU A 67 14.47 -7.00 39.96
C GLU A 67 14.54 -8.19 39.02
N GLN A 68 14.18 -9.39 39.49
CA GLN A 68 14.15 -10.60 38.67
C GLN A 68 13.13 -10.46 37.53
N ARG A 69 11.95 -9.92 37.85
CA ARG A 69 10.89 -9.61 36.90
C ARG A 69 11.37 -8.61 35.84
N ASN A 70 12.01 -7.52 36.26
CA ASN A 70 12.54 -6.51 35.34
C ASN A 70 13.64 -7.06 34.44
N ARG A 71 14.57 -7.85 34.99
CA ARG A 71 15.60 -8.56 34.20
C ARG A 71 14.97 -9.50 33.18
N ARG A 72 13.97 -10.31 33.58
CA ARG A 72 13.26 -11.22 32.67
C ARG A 72 12.53 -10.45 31.56
N LEU A 73 11.84 -9.36 31.89
CA LEU A 73 11.13 -8.53 30.91
C LEU A 73 12.10 -7.85 29.94
N ALA A 74 13.25 -7.37 30.43
CA ALA A 74 14.29 -6.79 29.59
C ALA A 74 14.83 -7.80 28.57
N VAL A 75 15.17 -9.02 29.00
CA VAL A 75 15.62 -10.10 28.10
C VAL A 75 14.54 -10.48 27.09
N MET A 76 13.27 -10.54 27.50
CA MET A 76 12.15 -10.82 26.60
C MET A 76 11.94 -9.70 25.57
N ALA A 77 12.11 -8.43 25.97
CA ALA A 77 12.02 -7.28 25.09
C ALA A 77 13.16 -7.28 24.06
N GLN A 78 14.39 -7.55 24.50
CA GLN A 78 15.57 -7.66 23.63
C GLN A 78 15.38 -8.76 22.58
N ARG A 79 15.06 -10.00 23.02
CA ARG A 79 14.77 -11.10 22.07
C ARG A 79 13.62 -10.79 21.13
N GLY A 80 12.63 -10.02 21.60
CA GLY A 80 11.52 -9.55 20.76
C GLY A 80 11.91 -8.46 19.76
N GLN A 81 12.98 -7.70 20.00
CA GLN A 81 13.56 -6.77 19.04
C GLN A 81 14.42 -7.52 18.02
N GLU A 82 15.27 -8.44 18.47
CA GLU A 82 16.09 -9.31 17.60
C GLU A 82 15.21 -10.06 16.60
N ARG A 83 14.17 -10.76 17.07
CA ARG A 83 13.21 -11.42 16.17
C ARG A 83 12.54 -10.48 15.16
N ARG A 84 12.25 -9.23 15.56
CA ARG A 84 11.63 -8.23 14.67
C ARG A 84 12.63 -7.66 13.66
N ALA A 85 13.92 -7.63 13.98
CA ALA A 85 14.98 -7.20 13.07
C ALA A 85 15.27 -8.28 12.02
N GLU A 86 15.08 -9.56 12.37
CA GLU A 86 15.25 -10.72 11.49
C GLU A 86 13.98 -11.08 10.70
N GLU A 87 12.85 -10.38 10.91
CA GLU A 87 11.61 -10.62 10.18
C GLU A 87 11.79 -10.33 8.67
N THR A 88 11.36 -11.27 7.84
CA THR A 88 11.16 -11.01 6.40
C THR A 88 10.00 -10.03 6.18
N GLU A 89 9.98 -9.36 5.03
CA GLU A 89 8.88 -8.45 4.68
C GLU A 89 7.51 -9.14 4.67
N GLU A 90 7.42 -10.40 4.25
CA GLU A 90 6.17 -11.18 4.30
C GLU A 90 5.71 -11.43 5.75
N GLN A 91 6.63 -11.86 6.62
CA GLN A 91 6.32 -12.08 8.04
C GLN A 91 5.91 -10.77 8.72
N ARG A 92 6.60 -9.67 8.42
CA ARG A 92 6.29 -8.33 8.90
C ARG A 92 4.89 -7.90 8.46
N ASN A 93 4.57 -8.03 7.17
CA ASN A 93 3.27 -7.68 6.62
C ASN A 93 2.14 -8.53 7.21
N SER A 94 2.35 -9.84 7.35
CA SER A 94 1.41 -10.74 8.01
C SER A 94 1.17 -10.34 9.47
N ARG A 95 2.23 -10.07 10.24
CA ARG A 95 2.13 -9.59 11.63
C ARG A 95 1.38 -8.26 11.72
N LEU A 96 1.68 -7.30 10.84
CA LEU A 96 0.98 -6.01 10.80
C LEU A 96 -0.51 -6.19 10.46
N ALA A 97 -0.83 -7.07 9.50
CA ALA A 97 -2.21 -7.37 9.13
C ALA A 97 -3.00 -7.97 10.31
N VAL A 98 -2.43 -8.95 11.02
CA VAL A 98 -3.06 -9.54 12.22
C VAL A 98 -3.27 -8.48 13.32
N MET A 99 -2.29 -7.60 13.55
CA MET A 99 -2.45 -6.49 14.51
C MET A 99 -3.53 -5.50 14.10
N ALA A 100 -3.61 -5.15 12.80
CA ALA A 100 -4.63 -4.26 12.28
C ALA A 100 -6.03 -4.86 12.42
N GLN A 101 -6.22 -6.14 12.06
CA GLN A 101 -7.48 -6.87 12.24
C GLN A 101 -7.90 -6.91 13.70
N ARG A 102 -6.98 -7.26 14.61
CA ARG A 102 -7.27 -7.26 16.05
C ARG A 102 -7.66 -5.87 16.56
N GLY A 103 -7.00 -4.82 16.05
CA GLY A 103 -7.32 -3.43 16.38
C GLY A 103 -8.67 -2.97 15.84
N GLN A 104 -9.09 -3.46 14.67
CA GLN A 104 -10.43 -3.21 14.11
C GLN A 104 -11.50 -3.93 14.93
N ARG A 105 -11.28 -5.21 15.27
CA ARG A 105 -12.20 -5.98 16.11
C ARG A 105 -12.43 -5.31 17.46
N ARG A 106 -11.36 -4.89 18.15
CA ARG A 106 -11.49 -4.14 19.41
C ARG A 106 -12.32 -2.86 19.25
N ARG A 107 -12.11 -2.11 18.15
CA ARG A 107 -12.87 -0.89 17.86
C ARG A 107 -14.34 -1.14 17.53
N ALA A 108 -14.67 -2.29 16.94
CA ALA A 108 -16.04 -2.68 16.65
C ALA A 108 -16.80 -3.12 17.91
N GLU A 109 -16.07 -3.69 18.89
CA GLU A 109 -16.61 -4.15 20.19
C GLU A 109 -16.59 -3.03 21.27
N GLU A 110 -16.11 -1.83 20.96
CA GLU A 110 -16.05 -0.70 21.91
C GLU A 110 -17.45 -0.21 22.29
N THR A 111 -17.66 0.07 23.58
CA THR A 111 -18.83 0.83 24.03
C THR A 111 -18.67 2.33 23.71
N ASP A 112 -19.76 3.09 23.71
CA ASP A 112 -19.71 4.54 23.46
C ASP A 112 -18.83 5.28 24.48
N GLU A 113 -18.87 4.88 25.75
CA GLU A 113 -18.01 5.43 26.80
C GLU A 113 -16.53 5.16 26.53
N GLN A 114 -16.18 3.92 26.16
CA GLN A 114 -14.81 3.54 25.80
C GLN A 114 -14.32 4.31 24.56
N ARG A 115 -15.19 4.44 23.55
CA ARG A 115 -14.92 5.20 22.34
C ARG A 115 -14.67 6.68 22.64
N ASN A 116 -15.52 7.29 23.46
CA ASN A 116 -15.39 8.69 23.86
C ASN A 116 -14.13 8.93 24.68
N SER A 117 -13.84 8.06 25.65
CA SER A 117 -12.60 8.12 26.43
C SER A 117 -11.36 8.00 25.55
N ARG A 118 -11.34 7.04 24.61
CA ARG A 118 -10.25 6.89 23.64
C ARG A 118 -10.08 8.13 22.77
N LEU A 119 -11.16 8.71 22.25
CA LEU A 119 -11.10 9.92 21.43
C LEU A 119 -10.61 11.13 22.23
N ALA A 120 -11.03 11.27 23.49
CA ALA A 120 -10.55 12.33 24.39
C ALA A 120 -9.03 12.22 24.62
N VAL A 121 -8.53 11.02 24.94
CA VAL A 121 -7.08 10.77 25.13
C VAL A 121 -6.30 11.04 23.85
N MET A 122 -6.81 10.63 22.67
CA MET A 122 -6.15 10.92 21.40
C MET A 122 -6.13 12.43 21.09
N GLY A 123 -7.21 13.14 21.38
CA GLY A 123 -7.31 14.59 21.23
C GLY A 123 -6.30 15.32 22.11
N GLN A 124 -6.24 14.98 23.41
CA GLN A 124 -5.29 15.56 24.36
C GLN A 124 -3.84 15.31 23.92
N ARG A 125 -3.49 14.08 23.54
CA ARG A 125 -2.14 13.76 23.03
C ARG A 125 -1.81 14.53 21.75
N SER A 126 -2.79 14.75 20.87
CA SER A 126 -2.57 15.57 19.67
C SER A 126 -2.33 17.03 20.00
N GLN A 127 -3.00 17.58 21.02
CA GLN A 127 -2.78 18.95 21.47
C GLN A 127 -1.40 19.10 22.11
N GLN A 128 -1.01 18.16 22.97
CA GLN A 128 0.33 18.12 23.57
C GLN A 128 1.42 18.09 22.50
N ARG A 129 1.32 17.18 21.52
CA ARG A 129 2.30 17.15 20.40
C ARG A 129 2.38 18.47 19.65
N ARG A 130 1.25 19.16 19.42
CA ARG A 130 1.23 20.48 18.75
C ARG A 130 1.81 21.60 19.61
N ALA A 131 1.69 21.51 20.94
CA ALA A 131 2.28 22.47 21.85
C ALA A 131 3.82 22.33 21.91
N GLU A 132 4.32 21.11 21.69
CA GLU A 132 5.74 20.76 21.66
C GLU A 132 6.36 20.84 20.24
N GLU A 133 5.57 21.20 19.21
CA GLU A 133 6.05 21.32 17.82
C GLU A 133 7.11 22.43 17.70
N THR A 134 8.20 22.14 16.97
CA THR A 134 9.11 23.20 16.52
C THR A 134 8.46 24.04 15.42
N GLU A 135 8.95 25.25 15.19
CA GLU A 135 8.40 26.13 14.15
C GLU A 135 8.51 25.51 12.74
N GLU A 136 9.59 24.78 12.45
CA GLU A 136 9.75 24.03 11.19
C GLU A 136 8.71 22.91 11.03
N GLN A 137 8.46 22.15 12.11
CA GLN A 137 7.44 21.09 12.11
C GLN A 137 6.04 21.68 11.92
N ARG A 138 5.75 22.81 12.59
CA ARG A 138 4.50 23.55 12.45
C ARG A 138 4.30 24.03 11.02
N ASN A 139 5.30 24.65 10.42
CA ASN A 139 5.25 25.14 9.04
C ASN A 139 5.09 24.01 8.03
N SER A 140 5.81 22.90 8.22
CA SER A 140 5.66 21.70 7.39
C SER A 140 4.23 21.13 7.45
N ARG A 141 3.65 21.03 8.67
CA ARG A 141 2.27 20.56 8.87
C ARG A 141 1.25 21.49 8.22
N LEU A 142 1.41 22.80 8.38
CA LEU A 142 0.51 23.80 7.78
C LEU A 142 0.60 23.78 6.25
N SER A 143 1.81 23.66 5.70
CA SER A 143 2.02 23.52 4.25
C SER A 143 1.31 22.27 3.70
N ALA A 144 1.50 21.11 4.34
CA ALA A 144 0.83 19.88 3.96
C ALA A 144 -0.71 20.00 4.01
N MET A 145 -1.26 20.67 5.03
CA MET A 145 -2.70 20.93 5.15
C MET A 145 -3.22 21.81 4.01
N LEU A 146 -2.47 22.85 3.63
CA LEU A 146 -2.83 23.73 2.51
C LEU A 146 -2.79 22.98 1.18
N GLN A 147 -1.77 22.15 0.94
CA GLN A 147 -1.69 21.34 -0.28
C GLN A 147 -2.86 20.36 -0.38
N HIS A 148 -3.13 19.62 0.69
CA HIS A 148 -4.29 18.73 0.74
C HIS A 148 -5.62 19.48 0.52
N ALA A 149 -5.77 20.70 1.06
CA ALA A 149 -6.95 21.52 0.80
C ALA A 149 -7.07 21.96 -0.67
N ARG A 150 -5.94 22.29 -1.33
CA ARG A 150 -5.90 22.61 -2.77
C ARG A 150 -6.25 21.39 -3.62
N GLU A 151 -5.64 20.25 -3.35
CA GLU A 151 -5.93 18.98 -4.04
C GLU A 151 -7.40 18.60 -3.95
N ARG A 152 -8.01 18.69 -2.75
CA ARG A 152 -9.45 18.44 -2.62
C ARG A 152 -10.30 19.37 -3.46
N ARG A 153 -9.93 20.65 -3.59
CA ARG A 153 -10.65 21.60 -4.45
C ARG A 153 -10.50 21.22 -5.92
N LEU A 154 -9.29 20.85 -6.35
CA LEU A 154 -9.03 20.39 -7.71
C LEU A 154 -9.83 19.13 -8.05
N ASN A 155 -9.82 18.11 -7.19
CA ASN A 155 -10.59 16.88 -7.40
C ASN A 155 -12.10 17.13 -7.52
N VAL A 156 -12.64 18.10 -6.78
CA VAL A 156 -14.06 18.51 -6.91
C VAL A 156 -14.31 19.16 -8.26
N ILE A 157 -13.43 20.06 -8.71
CA ILE A 157 -13.53 20.73 -10.01
C ILE A 157 -13.40 19.70 -11.15
N GLU A 158 -12.44 18.79 -11.06
CA GLU A 158 -12.26 17.72 -12.04
C GLU A 158 -13.46 16.77 -12.10
N GLY A 159 -14.01 16.38 -10.94
CA GLY A 159 -15.24 15.60 -10.87
C GLY A 159 -16.44 16.33 -11.47
N GLN A 160 -16.58 17.63 -11.21
CA GLN A 160 -17.62 18.48 -11.80
C GLN A 160 -17.45 18.58 -13.33
N ASN A 161 -16.24 18.80 -13.82
CA ASN A 161 -15.94 18.85 -15.24
C ASN A 161 -16.22 17.50 -15.91
N HIS A 162 -15.86 16.39 -15.28
CA HIS A 162 -16.15 15.05 -15.79
C HIS A 162 -17.66 14.83 -15.94
N HIS A 163 -18.45 15.21 -14.93
CA HIS A 163 -19.91 15.12 -15.00
C HIS A 163 -20.48 16.02 -16.10
N GLN A 164 -20.03 17.27 -16.22
CA GLN A 164 -20.49 18.20 -17.27
C GLN A 164 -20.18 17.70 -18.69
N ILE A 165 -18.98 17.14 -18.90
CA ILE A 165 -18.58 16.53 -20.17
C ILE A 165 -19.46 15.31 -20.46
N GLN A 166 -19.67 14.42 -19.49
CA GLN A 166 -20.58 13.28 -19.66
C GLN A 166 -21.99 13.71 -20.02
N THR A 167 -22.55 14.72 -19.33
CA THR A 167 -23.89 15.24 -19.64
C THR A 167 -23.95 15.86 -21.04
N PHE A 168 -22.89 16.53 -21.49
CA PHE A 168 -22.81 17.05 -22.85
C PHE A 168 -22.84 15.93 -23.90
N TYR A 169 -22.03 14.88 -23.74
CA TYR A 169 -22.00 13.76 -24.69
C TYR A 169 -23.33 13.00 -24.73
N VAL A 170 -23.98 12.79 -23.58
CA VAL A 170 -25.32 12.19 -23.53
C VAL A 170 -26.38 13.11 -24.17
N SER A 171 -26.30 14.42 -23.94
CA SER A 171 -27.24 15.36 -24.56
C SER A 171 -27.04 15.44 -26.06
N ARG A 172 -25.80 15.38 -26.55
CA ARG A 172 -25.46 15.39 -27.97
C ARG A 172 -26.02 14.16 -28.70
N THR A 173 -25.92 12.96 -28.11
CA THR A 173 -26.47 11.74 -28.72
C THR A 173 -28.00 11.74 -28.76
N VAL A 174 -28.66 12.45 -27.83
CA VAL A 174 -30.12 12.61 -27.80
C VAL A 174 -30.59 13.69 -28.78
N LEU A 175 -29.87 14.82 -28.89
CA LEU A 175 -30.28 15.94 -29.74
C LEU A 175 -29.93 15.75 -31.23
N TYR A 176 -28.83 15.05 -31.52
CA TYR A 176 -28.39 14.69 -32.86
C TYR A 176 -28.10 13.19 -32.89
N PRO A 177 -29.13 12.33 -33.09
CA PRO A 177 -28.87 10.92 -33.39
C PRO A 177 -27.93 10.87 -34.59
N ILE A 178 -26.93 9.96 -34.52
CA ILE A 178 -25.85 9.78 -35.50
C ILE A 178 -26.38 10.07 -36.91
N VAL A 179 -26.07 11.27 -37.41
CA VAL A 179 -26.37 11.62 -38.79
C VAL A 179 -25.43 10.73 -39.60
N GLU A 180 -25.98 9.89 -40.49
CA GLU A 180 -25.16 9.14 -41.45
C GLU A 180 -24.19 10.13 -42.08
N GLU A 181 -22.88 9.91 -41.88
CA GLU A 181 -21.82 10.72 -42.47
C GLU A 181 -22.12 10.84 -43.96
N HIS A 182 -22.55 12.03 -44.41
CA HIS A 182 -22.69 12.31 -45.83
C HIS A 182 -21.28 12.34 -46.39
N ASN A 183 -20.83 11.18 -46.85
CA ASN A 183 -19.52 11.02 -47.45
C ASN A 183 -19.56 11.63 -48.85
N CYS A 184 -19.16 12.89 -48.97
CA CYS A 184 -19.06 13.63 -50.23
C CYS A 184 -17.91 13.14 -51.14
N GLY A 185 -17.30 11.99 -50.82
CA GLY A 185 -16.17 11.42 -51.55
C GLY A 185 -14.83 12.11 -51.27
N GLU A 186 -13.78 11.72 -52.00
CA GLU A 186 -12.46 12.35 -51.91
C GLU A 186 -12.45 13.72 -52.62
N MET A 187 -11.75 14.70 -52.02
CA MET A 187 -11.60 16.06 -52.56
C MET A 187 -10.40 16.14 -53.51
N ASP A 188 -10.45 15.40 -54.60
CA ASP A 188 -9.33 15.20 -55.53
C ASP A 188 -9.54 15.89 -56.89
N ASN A 189 -10.71 16.48 -57.12
CA ASN A 189 -11.07 17.06 -58.40
C ASN A 189 -10.50 18.48 -58.54
N LEU A 190 -9.40 18.63 -59.28
CA LEU A 190 -8.70 19.91 -59.48
C LEU A 190 -9.38 20.85 -60.49
N CYS A 191 -9.68 22.09 -60.10
CA CYS A 191 -10.10 23.17 -61.01
C CYS A 191 -8.88 23.66 -61.81
N LEU A 192 -8.81 23.36 -63.10
CA LEU A 192 -7.71 23.77 -64.00
C LEU A 192 -7.49 25.29 -64.11
N LYS A 193 -8.41 26.11 -63.59
CA LYS A 193 -8.35 27.57 -63.68
C LYS A 193 -7.72 28.25 -62.46
N CYS A 194 -7.88 27.69 -61.26
CA CYS A 194 -7.32 28.24 -60.02
C CYS A 194 -6.43 27.26 -59.24
N GLY A 195 -6.36 26.00 -59.65
CA GLY A 195 -5.60 24.96 -58.98
C GLY A 195 -6.23 24.42 -57.69
N GLY A 196 -7.42 24.90 -57.30
CA GLY A 196 -8.14 24.42 -56.12
C GLY A 196 -8.69 23.00 -56.31
N LEU A 197 -8.71 22.22 -55.23
CA LEU A 197 -9.34 20.91 -55.17
C LEU A 197 -10.80 21.05 -54.73
N TYR A 198 -11.68 20.24 -55.33
CA TYR A 198 -13.13 20.26 -55.11
C TYR A 198 -13.65 18.83 -54.96
N PHE A 199 -14.84 18.68 -54.40
CA PHE A 199 -15.55 17.40 -54.36
C PHE A 199 -16.24 17.13 -55.69
N GLN A 200 -16.50 15.85 -55.98
CA GLN A 200 -17.08 15.44 -57.27
C GLN A 200 -18.49 16.02 -57.48
N ASP A 201 -19.27 16.12 -56.41
CA ASP A 201 -20.67 16.58 -56.43
C ASP A 201 -20.82 18.11 -56.51
N GLU A 202 -19.72 18.87 -56.45
CA GLU A 202 -19.73 20.34 -56.54
C GLU A 202 -19.81 20.85 -57.99
N LYS A 203 -19.78 19.95 -58.98
CA LYS A 203 -19.94 20.28 -60.41
C LYS A 203 -21.42 20.34 -60.77
N ASN A 204 -21.81 21.40 -61.49
CA ASN A 204 -23.13 21.46 -62.11
C ASN A 204 -23.26 20.47 -63.29
N THR A 205 -24.47 20.32 -63.85
CA THR A 205 -24.74 19.46 -65.02
C THR A 205 -23.92 19.78 -66.27
N ARG A 206 -23.23 20.93 -66.29
CA ARG A 206 -22.32 21.37 -67.37
C ARG A 206 -20.85 21.09 -67.06
N GLY A 207 -20.55 20.38 -65.96
CA GLY A 207 -19.20 20.00 -65.55
C GLY A 207 -18.37 21.14 -64.95
N ILE A 208 -19.01 22.25 -64.56
CA ILE A 208 -18.34 23.44 -64.02
C ILE A 208 -18.67 23.55 -62.53
N TYR A 209 -17.65 23.80 -61.69
CA TYR A 209 -17.85 24.04 -60.27
C TYR A 209 -18.68 25.30 -60.04
N THR A 210 -19.71 25.18 -59.20
CA THR A 210 -20.63 26.28 -58.88
C THR A 210 -19.93 27.47 -58.22
N HIS A 211 -18.82 27.22 -57.50
CA HIS A 211 -17.98 28.22 -56.84
C HIS A 211 -16.47 28.06 -57.16
N CYS A 212 -16.08 28.07 -58.45
CA CYS A 212 -14.66 28.25 -58.84
C CYS A 212 -14.35 29.74 -59.15
N CYS A 213 -13.07 30.12 -59.07
CA CYS A 213 -12.53 31.49 -59.05
C CYS A 213 -12.75 32.35 -60.31
N HIS A 214 -13.79 32.10 -61.09
CA HIS A 214 -14.25 32.94 -62.18
C HIS A 214 -15.75 32.79 -62.31
N ASN A 215 -16.53 33.54 -61.52
CA ASN A 215 -16.86 34.94 -61.84
C ASN A 215 -16.30 36.01 -60.88
N GLY A 216 -15.12 35.77 -60.30
CA GLY A 216 -14.07 36.79 -60.13
C GLY A 216 -14.37 38.05 -59.31
N ASN A 217 -14.71 37.92 -58.02
CA ASN A 217 -14.39 38.97 -57.03
C ASN A 217 -13.92 38.31 -55.72
N ILE A 218 -12.75 37.67 -55.78
CA ILE A 218 -11.90 37.55 -54.59
C ILE A 218 -10.82 38.61 -54.78
N ILE A 219 -11.10 39.81 -54.27
CA ILE A 219 -10.03 40.74 -53.95
C ILE A 219 -9.34 40.07 -52.77
N GLU A 220 -8.08 39.65 -52.92
CA GLU A 220 -7.22 39.50 -51.74
C GLU A 220 -7.15 40.91 -51.13
N HIS A 221 -8.09 41.22 -50.23
CA HIS A 221 -7.81 42.21 -49.22
C HIS A 221 -6.61 41.65 -48.48
N ASP A 222 -5.49 42.38 -48.49
CA ASP A 222 -4.33 42.13 -47.66
C ASP A 222 -4.83 41.77 -46.27
N SER A 223 -4.96 40.47 -46.05
CA SER A 223 -5.61 39.95 -44.87
C SER A 223 -4.64 40.30 -43.77
N VAL A 224 -5.10 41.10 -42.82
CA VAL A 224 -4.45 41.43 -41.55
C VAL A 224 -4.34 40.14 -40.73
N TYR A 225 -3.53 39.22 -41.23
CA TYR A 225 -3.11 37.99 -40.59
C TYR A 225 -1.61 37.89 -40.82
N PRO A 226 -0.82 37.66 -39.75
CA PRO A 226 0.63 37.58 -39.87
C PRO A 226 1.01 36.46 -40.84
N VAL A 227 2.05 36.74 -41.63
CA VAL A 227 2.60 35.89 -42.71
C VAL A 227 2.95 34.47 -42.22
N GLU A 228 3.04 34.27 -40.91
CA GLU A 228 3.28 32.99 -40.24
C GLU A 228 2.16 31.96 -40.41
N MET A 229 0.93 32.37 -40.76
CA MET A 229 -0.18 31.45 -41.05
C MET A 229 -0.25 30.98 -42.52
N LYS A 230 0.57 31.54 -43.42
CA LYS A 230 0.63 31.14 -44.85
C LYS A 230 1.63 30.00 -45.14
N ARG A 231 2.12 29.28 -44.13
CA ARG A 231 2.95 28.08 -44.28
C ARG A 231 2.52 26.95 -43.35
N ILE A 232 1.41 26.28 -43.68
CA ILE A 232 1.12 24.92 -43.19
C ILE A 232 1.54 23.94 -44.29
N ASP A 233 2.82 23.96 -44.64
CA ASP A 233 3.43 23.00 -45.58
C ASP A 233 4.72 22.39 -45.00
N ARG A 234 4.75 22.18 -43.67
CA ARG A 234 5.88 21.44 -43.07
C ARG A 234 5.60 20.72 -41.74
N TRP A 235 4.41 20.15 -41.57
CA TRP A 235 4.12 19.22 -40.46
C TRP A 235 3.63 17.83 -40.89
N LEU A 236 3.87 17.45 -42.15
CA LEU A 236 3.84 16.05 -42.56
C LEU A 236 5.18 15.68 -43.21
N ARG A 237 6.15 15.39 -42.34
CA ARG A 237 7.21 14.42 -42.59
C ARG A 237 7.66 13.79 -41.29
#